data_AF-A0A5P9F4N1-F1
#
_entry.id   AF-A0A5P9F4N1-F1
#
_cell.length_a   1.000
_cell.length_b   1.000
_cell.length_c   1.000
_cell.angle_alpha   90.00
_cell.angle_beta   90.00
_cell.angle_gamma   90.00
#
_symmetry.space_group_name_H-M   'P 1'
#
loop_
_entity.id
_entity.type
_entity.pdbx_description
1 polymer ?
#
loop_
_entity_poly.entity_id
_entity_poly.type
_entity_poly.pdbx_seq_one_letter_code
_entity_poly.pdbx_strand_id
1 'polypeptide(L)'
;MHVEPENHPSNQPKVRCFGSSAALTVEATPLLVRGVAQGHTVNLDVAPRQGENVIWARKITIQLSDTELPIMAAVCLGYLPKAHFKRSGKGIVIDRQPNKLYVSATQGSGNAFALPIPIGQTFQVSSLILSQLLKQTALTDSNLLVTALRGAAALYKPSN
;
A
#
# COMPACT_ATOMS: atom_id res chain seq x y z
N MET A 1 -23.74 3.44 -26.28
CA MET A 1 -22.41 2.81 -26.38
C MET A 1 -21.53 3.49 -25.34
N HIS A 2 -21.46 2.93 -24.12
CA HIS A 2 -20.57 3.46 -23.09
C HIS A 2 -19.16 2.98 -23.40
N VAL A 3 -18.30 3.91 -23.78
CA VAL A 3 -16.87 3.66 -23.88
C VAL A 3 -16.36 3.59 -22.44
N GLU A 4 -15.95 2.41 -21.97
CA GLU A 4 -15.25 2.31 -20.70
C GLU A 4 -14.01 3.22 -20.79
N PRO A 5 -13.78 4.11 -19.82
CA PRO A 5 -12.62 4.97 -19.87
C PRO A 5 -11.37 4.09 -19.90
N GLU A 6 -10.55 4.30 -20.93
CA GLU A 6 -9.28 3.63 -21.13
C GLU A 6 -8.50 3.64 -19.82
N ASN A 7 -8.04 2.45 -19.39
CA ASN A 7 -7.46 2.17 -18.07
C ASN A 7 -6.04 2.78 -17.96
N HIS A 8 -5.92 4.08 -18.22
CA HIS A 8 -4.66 4.79 -18.29
C HIS A 8 -4.10 5.02 -16.87
N PRO A 9 -2.82 4.72 -16.59
CA PRO A 9 -2.22 4.83 -15.25
C PRO A 9 -2.37 6.23 -14.61
N SER A 10 -2.46 7.28 -15.42
CA SER A 10 -2.69 8.66 -14.92
C SER A 10 -4.02 8.83 -14.19
N ASN A 11 -5.04 8.04 -14.52
CA ASN A 11 -6.41 8.21 -14.04
C ASN A 11 -6.74 7.36 -12.81
N GLN A 12 -5.81 6.50 -12.37
CA GLN A 12 -6.02 5.68 -11.20
C GLN A 12 -6.02 6.53 -9.92
N PRO A 13 -6.94 6.26 -8.96
CA PRO A 13 -6.89 6.86 -7.64
C PRO A 13 -5.53 6.62 -6.98
N LYS A 14 -4.89 7.68 -6.49
CA LYS A 14 -3.59 7.60 -5.83
C LYS A 14 -3.47 8.60 -4.70
N VAL A 15 -2.73 8.21 -3.66
CA VAL A 15 -2.36 9.07 -2.53
C VAL A 15 -0.85 9.24 -2.55
N ARG A 16 -0.39 10.48 -2.54
CA ARG A 16 1.04 10.83 -2.49
C ARG A 16 1.38 11.41 -1.13
N CYS A 17 2.41 10.84 -0.52
CA CYS A 17 2.93 11.25 0.77
C CYS A 17 4.40 11.67 0.61
N PHE A 18 4.79 12.70 1.33
CA PHE A 18 6.06 13.38 1.13
C PHE A 18 6.76 13.55 2.48
N GLY A 19 7.89 12.88 2.66
CA GLY A 19 8.83 13.13 3.74
C GLY A 19 9.96 14.05 3.28
N SER A 20 10.94 14.31 4.15
CA SER A 20 12.11 15.13 3.80
C SER A 20 13.06 14.44 2.83
N SER A 21 13.24 13.13 2.94
CA SER A 21 14.22 12.35 2.16
C SER A 21 13.60 11.31 1.23
N ALA A 22 12.29 11.08 1.31
CA ALA A 22 11.58 10.13 0.46
C ALA A 22 10.12 10.53 0.22
N ALA A 23 9.51 9.96 -0.81
CA ALA A 23 8.11 10.05 -1.13
C ALA A 23 7.51 8.64 -1.27
N LEU A 24 6.24 8.51 -0.92
CA LEU A 24 5.41 7.32 -1.16
C LEU A 24 4.28 7.70 -2.12
N THR A 25 4.05 6.89 -3.14
CA THR A 25 2.76 6.85 -3.84
C THR A 25 2.09 5.51 -3.57
N VAL A 26 0.87 5.55 -3.06
CA VAL A 26 -0.05 4.40 -3.04
C VAL A 26 -1.01 4.59 -4.19
N GLU A 27 -1.00 3.70 -5.17
CA GLU A 27 -1.77 3.83 -6.41
C GLU A 27 -2.64 2.60 -6.62
N ALA A 28 -3.94 2.81 -6.82
CA ALA A 28 -4.84 1.75 -7.26
C ALA A 28 -4.39 1.20 -8.62
N THR A 29 -4.45 -0.12 -8.78
CA THR A 29 -4.00 -0.76 -10.02
C THR A 29 -4.70 -2.10 -10.19
N PRO A 30 -4.92 -2.57 -11.43
CA PRO A 30 -5.36 -3.94 -11.67
C PRO A 30 -4.35 -4.95 -11.10
N LEU A 31 -4.86 -5.97 -10.42
CA LEU A 31 -4.06 -7.14 -10.06
C LEU A 31 -3.89 -7.99 -11.33
N LEU A 32 -2.65 -8.13 -11.80
CA LEU A 32 -2.34 -8.89 -13.01
C LEU A 32 -1.87 -10.30 -12.63
N VAL A 33 -2.59 -11.32 -13.09
CA VAL A 33 -2.19 -12.72 -12.97
C VAL A 33 -1.83 -13.21 -14.37
N ARG A 34 -0.54 -13.55 -14.57
CA ARG A 34 0.00 -13.95 -15.89
C ARG A 34 -0.31 -12.94 -17.01
N GLY A 35 -0.29 -11.65 -16.69
CA GLY A 35 -0.54 -10.55 -17.63
C GLY A 35 -2.02 -10.22 -17.85
N VAL A 36 -2.95 -10.97 -17.24
CA VAL A 36 -4.40 -10.72 -17.36
C VAL A 36 -4.91 -10.07 -16.07
N ALA A 37 -5.71 -9.02 -16.21
CA ALA A 37 -6.36 -8.38 -15.07
C ALA A 37 -7.38 -9.35 -14.43
N GLN A 38 -7.17 -9.70 -13.18
CA GLN A 38 -8.05 -10.61 -12.42
C GLN A 38 -8.54 -10.00 -11.10
N GLY A 39 -8.32 -8.71 -10.90
CA GLY A 39 -8.76 -8.05 -9.68
C GLY A 39 -8.22 -6.64 -9.50
N HIS A 40 -8.31 -6.18 -8.26
CA HIS A 40 -7.99 -4.84 -7.80
C HIS A 40 -6.94 -4.93 -6.69
N THR A 41 -5.92 -4.08 -6.76
CA THR A 41 -4.88 -3.98 -5.74
C THR A 41 -4.26 -2.59 -5.74
N VAL A 42 -3.15 -2.42 -5.02
CA VAL A 42 -2.33 -1.22 -5.06
C VAL A 42 -0.88 -1.51 -5.41
N ASN A 43 -0.23 -0.52 -6.02
CA ASN A 43 1.21 -0.37 -6.02
C ASN A 43 1.65 0.52 -4.86
N LEU A 44 2.73 0.11 -4.19
CA LEU A 44 3.49 0.92 -3.25
C LEU A 44 4.78 1.36 -3.93
N ASP A 45 4.88 2.64 -4.25
CA ASP A 45 6.05 3.26 -4.87
C ASP A 45 6.78 4.15 -3.88
N VAL A 46 7.97 3.76 -3.45
CA VAL A 46 8.81 4.57 -2.56
C VAL A 46 10.03 5.07 -3.31
N ALA A 47 10.22 6.39 -3.39
CA ALA A 47 11.34 7.02 -4.08
C ALA A 47 12.09 8.00 -3.19
N PRO A 48 13.40 8.21 -3.41
CA PRO A 48 14.16 9.24 -2.70
C PRO A 48 13.72 10.64 -3.14
N ARG A 49 13.90 11.60 -2.22
CA ARG A 49 13.75 13.03 -2.47
C ARG A 49 15.07 13.77 -2.27
N GLN A 50 15.24 14.83 -3.05
CA GLN A 50 16.29 15.83 -2.89
C GLN A 50 15.62 17.20 -2.87
N GLY A 51 15.43 17.76 -1.67
CA GLY A 51 14.55 18.91 -1.47
C GLY A 51 13.12 18.59 -1.93
N GLU A 52 12.57 19.44 -2.79
CA GLU A 52 11.21 19.22 -3.32
C GLU A 52 11.14 18.16 -4.42
N ASN A 53 12.26 17.84 -5.06
CA ASN A 53 12.31 16.94 -6.20
C ASN A 53 12.26 15.47 -5.78
N VAL A 54 11.32 14.71 -6.34
CA VAL A 54 11.24 13.26 -6.18
C VAL A 54 11.93 12.56 -7.35
N ILE A 55 12.88 11.67 -7.05
CA ILE A 55 13.66 10.95 -8.07
C ILE A 55 12.96 9.63 -8.39
N TRP A 56 11.85 9.72 -9.14
CA TRP A 56 11.02 8.55 -9.48
C TRP A 56 11.77 7.45 -10.24
N ALA A 57 12.82 7.78 -11.00
CA ALA A 57 13.67 6.82 -11.68
C ALA A 57 14.36 5.82 -10.73
N ARG A 58 14.48 6.17 -9.44
CA ARG A 58 15.08 5.34 -8.38
C ARG A 58 14.03 4.69 -7.47
N LYS A 59 12.75 4.71 -7.84
CA LYS A 59 11.67 4.18 -6.99
C LYS A 59 11.79 2.67 -6.79
N ILE A 60 11.40 2.22 -5.61
CA ILE A 60 11.14 0.84 -5.28
C ILE A 60 9.62 0.65 -5.37
N THR A 61 9.18 -0.21 -6.29
CA THR A 61 7.78 -0.57 -6.50
C THR A 61 7.51 -1.98 -5.99
N ILE A 62 6.45 -2.13 -5.19
CA ILE A 62 5.84 -3.44 -4.88
C ILE A 62 4.33 -3.35 -5.16
N GLN A 63 3.85 -4.17 -6.09
CA GLN A 63 2.42 -4.44 -6.22
C GLN A 63 2.01 -5.44 -5.15
N LEU A 64 0.99 -5.12 -4.35
CA LEU A 64 0.46 -6.05 -3.36
C LEU A 64 -0.31 -7.19 -4.04
N SER A 65 -0.14 -8.42 -3.55
CA SER A 65 -1.01 -9.53 -3.93
C SER A 65 -2.40 -9.40 -3.32
N ASP A 66 -3.32 -10.24 -3.76
CA ASP A 66 -4.62 -10.48 -3.15
C ASP A 66 -4.54 -10.85 -1.65
N THR A 67 -3.50 -11.56 -1.25
CA THR A 67 -3.24 -11.95 0.15
C THR A 67 -2.51 -10.87 0.97
N GLU A 68 -1.75 -9.98 0.33
CA GLU A 68 -1.03 -8.89 1.01
C GLU A 68 -1.89 -7.64 1.21
N LEU A 69 -2.83 -7.37 0.30
CA LEU A 69 -3.77 -6.25 0.41
C LEU A 69 -4.56 -6.24 1.73
N PRO A 70 -5.16 -7.35 2.21
CA PRO A 70 -5.81 -7.37 3.52
C PRO A 70 -4.85 -7.20 4.69
N ILE A 71 -3.58 -7.63 4.58
CA ILE A 71 -2.56 -7.39 5.61
C ILE A 71 -2.26 -5.88 5.69
N MET A 72 -2.10 -5.21 4.55
CA MET A 72 -1.93 -3.75 4.50
C MET A 72 -3.14 -3.03 5.12
N ALA A 73 -4.36 -3.47 4.82
CA ALA A 73 -5.58 -2.93 5.40
C ALA A 73 -5.61 -3.10 6.93
N ALA A 74 -5.23 -4.27 7.43
CA ALA A 74 -5.15 -4.53 8.86
C ALA A 74 -4.10 -3.65 9.57
N VAL A 75 -2.96 -3.37 8.94
CA VAL A 75 -1.99 -2.37 9.46
C VAL A 75 -2.61 -0.98 9.45
N CYS A 76 -3.30 -0.57 8.38
CA CYS A 76 -3.97 0.74 8.25
C CYS A 76 -5.07 0.97 9.31
N LEU A 77 -5.81 -0.09 9.67
CA LEU A 77 -6.84 -0.06 10.72
C LEU A 77 -6.27 -0.18 12.14
N GLY A 78 -4.99 -0.53 12.28
CA GLY A 78 -4.34 -0.72 13.57
C GLY A 78 -4.62 -2.07 14.22
N TYR A 79 -5.07 -3.05 13.45
CA TYR A 79 -5.21 -4.44 13.91
C TYR A 79 -3.87 -5.18 13.87
N LEU A 80 -2.95 -4.74 13.01
CA LEU A 80 -1.57 -5.22 12.99
C LEU A 80 -0.60 -4.06 13.28
N PRO A 81 0.48 -4.31 14.04
CA PRO A 81 1.48 -3.29 14.32
C PRO A 81 2.36 -2.99 13.11
N LYS A 82 2.61 -3.98 12.24
CA LYS A 82 3.51 -3.85 11.10
C LYS A 82 3.24 -4.88 10.02
N ALA A 83 3.68 -4.60 8.80
CA ALA A 83 3.74 -5.55 7.70
C ALA A 83 5.04 -5.37 6.90
N HIS A 84 5.53 -6.47 6.32
CA HIS A 84 6.70 -6.47 5.46
C HIS A 84 6.36 -7.16 4.14
N PHE A 85 6.31 -6.39 3.06
CA PHE A 85 6.10 -6.87 1.71
C PHE A 85 7.44 -7.07 1.04
N LYS A 86 7.76 -8.31 0.63
CA LYS A 86 9.07 -8.66 0.05
C LYS A 86 8.92 -9.22 -1.36
N ARG A 87 9.88 -8.88 -2.21
CA ARG A 87 10.12 -9.49 -3.52
C ARG A 87 11.61 -9.79 -3.63
N SER A 88 12.04 -10.49 -4.69
CA SER A 88 13.46 -10.79 -4.90
C SER A 88 14.31 -9.50 -4.89
N GLY A 89 15.11 -9.32 -3.83
CA GLY A 89 15.99 -8.16 -3.64
C GLY A 89 15.31 -6.83 -3.30
N LYS A 90 14.00 -6.78 -3.03
CA LYS A 90 13.25 -5.56 -2.66
C LYS A 90 12.35 -5.81 -1.45
N GLY A 91 12.21 -4.83 -0.57
CA GLY A 91 11.30 -4.87 0.56
C GLY A 91 10.67 -3.52 0.86
N ILE A 92 9.41 -3.52 1.28
CA ILE A 92 8.73 -2.37 1.88
C ILE A 92 8.15 -2.81 3.22
N VAL A 93 8.49 -2.08 4.29
CA VAL A 93 7.93 -2.24 5.63
C VAL A 93 7.03 -1.07 5.92
N ILE A 94 5.83 -1.38 6.42
CA ILE A 94 4.89 -0.40 6.96
C ILE A 94 4.76 -0.69 8.45
N ASP A 95 5.16 0.26 9.28
CA ASP A 95 5.17 0.14 10.73
C ASP A 95 4.24 1.19 11.34
N ARG A 96 3.34 0.77 12.22
CA ARG A 96 2.38 1.65 12.87
C ARG A 96 3.01 2.17 14.16
N GLN A 97 3.29 3.47 14.17
CA GLN A 97 3.91 4.15 15.30
C GLN A 97 2.92 5.15 15.91
N PRO A 98 3.16 5.64 17.14
CA PRO A 98 2.37 6.73 17.69
C PRO A 98 2.32 7.91 16.71
N ASN A 99 1.10 8.36 16.39
CA ASN A 99 0.79 9.49 15.50
C ASN A 99 1.18 9.37 14.01
N LYS A 100 1.61 8.20 13.52
CA LYS A 100 2.00 8.03 12.11
C LYS A 100 2.07 6.57 11.66
N LEU A 101 2.04 6.35 10.35
CA LEU A 101 2.70 5.18 9.77
C LEU A 101 4.15 5.55 9.44
N TYR A 102 5.09 4.67 9.72
CA TYR A 102 6.45 4.77 9.26
C TYR A 102 6.67 3.78 8.12
N VAL A 103 7.13 4.28 6.98
CA VAL A 103 7.36 3.47 5.78
C VAL A 103 8.84 3.43 5.51
N SER A 104 9.38 2.23 5.33
CA SER A 104 10.76 2.04 4.88
C SER A 104 10.79 1.09 3.69
N ALA A 105 11.68 1.36 2.74
CA ALA A 105 11.86 0.57 1.54
C ALA A 105 13.34 0.28 1.34
N THR A 106 13.67 -0.95 0.98
CA THR A 106 15.05 -1.39 0.72
C THR A 106 15.15 -2.13 -0.60
N GLN A 107 16.27 -1.95 -1.30
CA GLN A 107 16.63 -2.70 -2.49
C GLN A 107 18.14 -2.90 -2.58
N GLY A 108 18.57 -4.17 -2.61
CA GLY A 108 19.99 -4.53 -2.64
C GLY A 108 20.79 -3.93 -1.48
N SER A 109 22.07 -3.63 -1.72
CA SER A 109 23.02 -3.16 -0.70
C SER A 109 23.12 -1.64 -0.54
N GLY A 110 22.28 -0.83 -1.21
CA GLY A 110 22.49 0.63 -1.22
C GLY A 110 21.27 1.53 -1.44
N ASN A 111 20.10 0.98 -1.79
CA ASN A 111 18.87 1.79 -1.87
C ASN A 111 18.04 1.54 -0.62
N ALA A 112 18.03 2.50 0.29
CA ALA A 112 17.17 2.52 1.46
C ALA A 112 16.51 3.89 1.57
N PHE A 113 15.18 3.90 1.61
CA PHE A 113 14.38 5.13 1.70
C PHE A 113 13.37 4.97 2.81
N ALA A 114 13.08 6.04 3.54
CA ALA A 114 12.04 6.00 4.55
C ALA A 114 11.37 7.35 4.72
N LEU A 115 10.10 7.31 5.14
CA LEU A 115 9.32 8.50 5.43
C LEU A 115 8.25 8.22 6.49
N PRO A 116 7.96 9.19 7.36
CA PRO A 116 6.75 9.18 8.15
C PRO A 116 5.54 9.60 7.30
N ILE A 117 4.39 8.99 7.55
CA ILE A 117 3.09 9.32 6.98
C ILE A 117 2.21 9.84 8.13
N PRO A 118 1.90 11.15 8.19
CA PRO A 118 1.11 11.73 9.27
C PRO A 118 -0.33 11.20 9.27
N ILE A 119 -1.04 11.41 10.38
CA ILE A 119 -2.42 10.90 10.61
C ILE A 119 -3.36 11.24 9.44
N GLY A 120 -3.37 12.50 8.96
CA GLY A 120 -4.25 12.92 7.86
C GLY A 120 -4.00 12.14 6.56
N GLN A 121 -2.74 11.90 6.21
CA GLN A 121 -2.39 11.08 5.04
C GLN A 121 -2.61 9.58 5.29
N THR A 122 -2.45 9.12 6.53
CA THR A 122 -2.76 7.75 6.92
C THR A 122 -4.23 7.44 6.69
N PHE A 123 -5.15 8.37 7.00
CA PHE A 123 -6.57 8.22 6.67
C PHE A 123 -6.79 8.06 5.16
N GLN A 124 -6.18 8.92 4.33
CA GLN A 124 -6.31 8.85 2.87
C GLN A 124 -5.77 7.52 2.31
N VAL A 125 -4.59 7.09 2.77
CA VAL A 125 -4.02 5.79 2.42
C VAL A 125 -4.96 4.66 2.83
N SER A 126 -5.46 4.68 4.06
CA SER A 126 -6.37 3.66 4.58
C SER A 126 -7.65 3.57 3.76
N SER A 127 -8.24 4.71 3.40
CA SER A 127 -9.44 4.79 2.57
C SER A 127 -9.21 4.18 1.18
N LEU A 128 -8.07 4.49 0.54
CA LEU A 128 -7.72 3.90 -0.76
C LEU A 128 -7.53 2.38 -0.67
N ILE A 129 -6.79 1.91 0.34
CA ILE A 129 -6.55 0.47 0.56
C ILE A 129 -7.87 -0.29 0.77
N LEU A 130 -8.75 0.22 1.65
CA LEU A 130 -10.05 -0.39 1.91
C LEU A 130 -10.94 -0.37 0.67
N SER A 131 -10.92 0.70 -0.12
CA SER A 131 -11.66 0.80 -1.36
C SER A 131 -11.21 -0.24 -2.39
N GLN A 132 -9.90 -0.48 -2.52
CA GLN A 132 -9.38 -1.53 -3.39
C GLN A 132 -9.72 -2.92 -2.86
N LEU A 133 -9.62 -3.13 -1.55
CA LEU A 133 -9.93 -4.42 -0.95
C LEU A 133 -11.42 -4.79 -1.07
N LEU A 134 -12.33 -3.81 -0.93
CA LEU A 134 -13.75 -4.01 -1.15
C LEU A 134 -14.03 -4.45 -2.59
N LYS A 135 -13.41 -3.78 -3.57
CA LYS A 135 -13.48 -4.17 -4.98
C LYS A 135 -12.89 -5.56 -5.24
N GLN A 136 -11.78 -5.90 -4.59
CA GLN A 136 -11.09 -7.18 -4.75
C GLN A 136 -11.88 -8.37 -4.19
N THR A 137 -12.55 -8.17 -3.06
CA THR A 137 -13.28 -9.25 -2.36
C THR A 137 -14.71 -9.42 -2.85
N ALA A 138 -15.21 -8.51 -3.69
CA ALA A 138 -16.61 -8.41 -4.10
C ALA A 138 -17.62 -8.39 -2.92
N LEU A 139 -17.14 -8.11 -1.70
CA LEU A 139 -18.01 -7.91 -0.55
C LEU A 139 -18.81 -6.63 -0.76
N THR A 140 -20.12 -6.70 -0.58
CA THR A 140 -21.02 -5.55 -0.72
C THR A 140 -21.17 -4.77 0.60
N ASP A 141 -20.81 -5.39 1.73
CA ASP A 141 -20.89 -4.79 3.06
C ASP A 141 -19.50 -4.49 3.63
N SER A 142 -19.25 -3.21 3.88
CA SER A 142 -18.01 -2.74 4.50
C SER A 142 -17.83 -3.22 5.95
N ASN A 143 -18.92 -3.49 6.68
CA ASN A 143 -18.85 -4.02 8.04
C ASN A 143 -18.37 -5.48 8.05
N LEU A 144 -18.83 -6.29 7.09
CA LEU A 144 -18.33 -7.66 6.91
C LEU A 144 -16.84 -7.65 6.58
N LEU A 145 -16.39 -6.72 5.73
CA LEU A 145 -14.98 -6.57 5.40
C LEU A 145 -14.13 -6.28 6.66
N VAL A 146 -14.53 -5.30 7.46
CA VAL A 146 -13.80 -4.92 8.69
C VAL A 146 -13.82 -6.05 9.72
N THR A 147 -14.94 -6.78 9.83
CA THR A 147 -15.08 -7.93 10.73
C THR A 147 -14.14 -9.07 10.31
N ALA A 148 -14.09 -9.40 9.02
CA ALA A 148 -13.17 -10.39 8.48
C ALA A 148 -11.71 -10.00 8.71
N LEU A 149 -11.35 -8.73 8.47
CA LEU A 149 -10.01 -8.20 8.74
C LEU A 149 -9.63 -8.33 10.21
N ARG A 150 -10.54 -7.99 11.13
CA ARG A 150 -10.30 -8.10 12.57
C ARG A 150 -10.09 -9.56 12.99
N GLY A 151 -10.94 -10.47 12.50
CA GLY A 151 -10.83 -11.90 12.78
C GLY A 151 -9.52 -12.49 12.26
N ALA A 152 -9.13 -12.18 11.02
CA ALA A 152 -7.88 -12.63 10.45
C ALA A 152 -6.65 -12.06 11.20
N ALA A 153 -6.68 -10.77 11.55
CA ALA A 153 -5.59 -10.13 12.28
C ALA A 153 -5.41 -10.68 13.71
N ALA A 154 -6.47 -11.21 14.34
CA ALA A 154 -6.39 -11.84 15.65
C ALA A 154 -5.52 -13.12 15.68
N LEU A 155 -5.21 -13.70 14.52
CA LEU A 155 -4.25 -14.80 14.40
C LEU A 155 -2.79 -14.34 14.59
N TYR A 156 -2.53 -13.03 14.53
CA TYR A 156 -1.21 -12.47 14.74
C TYR A 156 -0.74 -12.71 16.17
N LYS A 157 0.31 -13.51 16.32
CA LYS A 157 1.04 -13.67 17.57
C LYS A 157 2.32 -12.85 17.48
N PRO A 158 2.51 -11.81 18.32
CA PRO A 158 3.78 -11.13 18.40
C PRO A 158 4.88 -12.16 18.68
N SER A 159 5.97 -12.14 17.91
CA SER A 159 7.17 -12.86 18.31
C SER A 159 7.70 -12.17 19.56
N ASN A 160 7.66 -12.87 20.71
CA ASN A 160 8.33 -12.46 21.94
C ASN A 160 9.84 -12.36 21.72
#